data_AF-A0A953NRH9-F1
#
_entry.id   AF-A0A953NRH9-F1
#
_cell.length_a   1.000
_cell.length_b   1.000
_cell.length_c   1.000
_cell.angle_alpha   90.00
_cell.angle_beta   90.00
_cell.angle_gamma   90.00
#
_symmetry.space_group_name_H-M   'P 1'
#
loop_
_entity.id
_entity.type
_entity.pdbx_description
1 polymer ?
#
loop_
_entity_poly.entity_id
_entity_poly.type
_entity_poly.pdbx_seq_one_letter_code
_entity_poly.pdbx_strand_id
1 'polypeptide(L)'
;MAQSGDRPRKMRSIRPFFICLAGVLLLTLQAPFAHSDGALVHGQKPARKTPPASSPVRASGTPATNPEKDARPSEPPVPESGLAIPSVTPGEPNSITFVQITDAHLFDSRKKKEDIDRKKVESELQDTWTALRWALQRINVLVESGRPIDFVAFTGDFGLELVWEQGESTSVKGSCITQDDIDAFQNLKQLQPWRKFYTPAEAAQTVAAELRKLKVKIVYLVPGNNDLVGEKPCDLRRYQNFVKIVAAATAGSPQVVDLSSSTMATPKHGPFQLLGLNSASFKFSKNYDSICDEHDSSKTPQRDSGCPTFEIEELNRKVSTARGTPSIIFTHIPDLMDPFEVKGGANPANHMNCKKLNTHEPQWECDSWSDFKDKKKDEDKDKPPPPPNHFPQRNLWVQTVTMPQVIGIFAAHFHDPDRPNYATMASETDLYNGIDVARKTWVAPPLALKNQEKKPNDRERARGFLLVRVQAMNKTATGASAPEGANSVGAVVSVIPFWYEATPDCSCFVIVGVLAGLAVVALIVFWVTRLRVLVGR
;
A
#
# COMPACT_ATOMS: atom_id res chain seq x y z
N MET A 1 36.19 -4.97 46.61
CA MET A 1 34.98 -5.01 47.48
C MET A 1 34.22 -3.71 47.28
N ALA A 2 33.19 -3.72 46.43
CA ALA A 2 32.27 -2.60 46.25
C ALA A 2 30.87 -3.21 46.12
N GLN A 3 29.97 -2.84 47.03
CA GLN A 3 28.63 -3.40 47.18
C GLN A 3 27.70 -2.89 46.08
N SER A 4 27.06 -3.81 45.36
CA SER A 4 25.99 -3.54 44.41
C SER A 4 24.68 -3.29 45.16
N GLY A 5 24.14 -2.07 45.04
CA GLY A 5 22.81 -1.71 45.52
C GLY A 5 21.74 -2.16 44.54
N ASP A 6 21.06 -3.26 44.84
CA ASP A 6 19.85 -3.70 44.16
C ASP A 6 18.67 -2.77 44.50
N ARG A 7 18.03 -2.19 43.48
CA ARG A 7 16.75 -1.48 43.63
C ARG A 7 15.58 -2.45 43.37
N PRO A 8 14.53 -2.45 44.20
CA PRO A 8 13.39 -3.34 44.01
C PRO A 8 12.56 -2.92 42.79
N ARG A 9 12.31 -3.86 41.88
CA ARG A 9 11.35 -3.72 40.79
C ARG A 9 9.94 -3.53 41.36
N LYS A 10 9.33 -2.37 41.12
CA LYS A 10 7.90 -2.14 41.35
C LYS A 10 7.08 -3.11 40.48
N MET A 11 6.37 -4.04 41.12
CA MET A 11 5.32 -4.82 40.48
C MET A 11 4.24 -3.87 39.93
N ARG A 12 4.00 -3.94 38.62
CA ARG A 12 2.85 -3.28 37.99
C ARG A 12 1.58 -4.03 38.38
N SER A 13 0.63 -3.29 38.94
CA SER A 13 -0.73 -3.73 39.25
C SER A 13 -1.40 -4.28 37.99
N ILE A 14 -1.78 -5.56 38.04
CA ILE A 14 -2.67 -6.20 37.07
C ILE A 14 -4.08 -5.77 37.44
N ARG A 15 -4.72 -4.97 36.59
CA ARG A 15 -6.17 -4.69 36.68
C ARG A 15 -6.93 -5.86 36.03
N PRO A 16 -7.98 -6.40 36.67
CA PRO A 16 -8.75 -7.48 36.09
C PRO A 16 -9.70 -6.97 35.00
N PHE A 17 -9.50 -7.48 33.78
CA PHE A 17 -10.48 -7.46 32.69
C PHE A 17 -11.58 -8.47 33.01
N PHE A 18 -12.71 -8.02 33.54
CA PHE A 18 -13.87 -8.88 33.87
C PHE A 18 -15.18 -8.25 33.40
N ILE A 19 -15.32 -7.95 32.10
CA ILE A 19 -16.64 -7.64 31.50
C ILE A 19 -16.63 -8.12 30.04
N CYS A 20 -16.99 -9.38 29.78
CA CYS A 20 -17.45 -9.84 28.47
C CYS A 20 -18.12 -11.24 28.45
N LEU A 21 -18.42 -11.86 29.60
CA LEU A 21 -18.91 -13.25 29.63
C LEU A 21 -20.45 -13.41 29.64
N ALA A 22 -21.23 -12.33 29.75
CA ALA A 22 -22.68 -12.44 30.01
C ALA A 22 -23.56 -12.62 28.75
N GLY A 23 -23.03 -12.45 27.53
CA GLY A 23 -23.86 -12.41 26.31
C GLY A 23 -24.12 -13.74 25.60
N VAL A 24 -23.31 -14.78 25.83
CA VAL A 24 -23.29 -15.98 24.95
C VAL A 24 -24.16 -17.12 25.46
N LEU A 25 -24.63 -17.09 26.71
CA LEU A 25 -25.37 -18.21 27.30
C LEU A 25 -26.90 -18.20 27.07
N LEU A 26 -27.47 -17.15 26.44
CA LEU A 26 -28.92 -16.99 26.33
C LEU A 26 -29.55 -17.44 24.99
N LEU A 27 -28.77 -17.95 24.03
CA LEU A 27 -29.24 -18.20 22.66
C LEU A 27 -29.49 -19.67 22.28
N THR A 28 -29.38 -20.64 23.19
CA THR A 28 -29.55 -22.08 22.88
C THR A 28 -30.83 -22.74 23.40
N LEU A 29 -31.81 -21.98 23.88
CA LEU A 29 -33.08 -22.53 24.36
C LEU A 29 -34.29 -21.86 23.69
N GLN A 30 -34.50 -22.13 22.40
CA GLN A 30 -35.83 -22.05 21.78
C GLN A 30 -35.83 -22.78 20.43
N ALA A 31 -36.24 -24.06 20.46
CA ALA A 31 -36.70 -24.77 19.28
C ALA A 31 -37.93 -25.60 19.67
N PRO A 32 -39.10 -25.41 19.04
CA PRO A 32 -40.17 -26.38 19.09
C PRO A 32 -40.19 -27.28 17.84
N PHE A 33 -40.41 -28.56 18.09
CA PHE A 33 -40.85 -29.58 17.14
C PHE A 33 -42.31 -29.35 16.71
N ALA A 34 -42.63 -29.56 15.43
CA ALA A 34 -43.90 -30.10 14.89
C ALA A 34 -43.80 -30.17 13.35
N HIS A 35 -43.68 -31.36 12.76
CA HIS A 35 -44.74 -32.21 12.18
C HIS A 35 -45.02 -31.99 10.68
N SER A 36 -45.05 -33.11 9.98
CA SER A 36 -45.27 -33.34 8.56
C SER A 36 -46.76 -33.39 8.20
N ASP A 37 -47.10 -32.90 7.01
CA ASP A 37 -48.12 -33.33 6.03
C ASP A 37 -48.09 -32.24 4.94
N GLY A 38 -48.23 -32.43 3.62
CA GLY A 38 -48.89 -33.43 2.82
C GLY A 38 -49.78 -32.70 1.80
N ALA A 39 -49.46 -32.83 0.49
CA ALA A 39 -50.34 -32.65 -0.68
C ALA A 39 -50.67 -31.24 -1.27
N LEU A 40 -50.12 -31.00 -2.49
CA LEU A 40 -50.80 -30.91 -3.81
C LEU A 40 -51.86 -29.80 -4.13
N VAL A 41 -51.59 -29.08 -5.24
CA VAL A 41 -52.49 -28.61 -6.35
C VAL A 41 -52.49 -27.08 -6.67
N HIS A 42 -52.26 -26.83 -7.97
CA HIS A 42 -52.54 -25.70 -8.88
C HIS A 42 -53.13 -24.35 -8.41
N GLY A 43 -52.67 -23.27 -9.07
CA GLY A 43 -53.52 -22.07 -9.24
C GLY A 43 -52.83 -20.86 -9.86
N GLN A 44 -53.25 -20.49 -11.07
CA GLN A 44 -52.81 -19.37 -11.90
C GLN A 44 -53.19 -17.95 -11.40
N LYS A 45 -52.23 -17.02 -11.49
CA LYS A 45 -52.30 -15.70 -12.19
C LYS A 45 -53.26 -14.58 -11.63
N PRO A 46 -53.25 -13.34 -12.17
CA PRO A 46 -52.66 -12.17 -11.48
C PRO A 46 -53.60 -10.96 -11.27
N ALA A 47 -53.03 -9.87 -10.74
CA ALA A 47 -53.21 -8.46 -11.15
C ALA A 47 -53.86 -7.45 -10.17
N ARG A 48 -53.10 -6.35 -9.97
CA ARG A 48 -53.51 -4.94 -10.04
C ARG A 48 -54.32 -4.34 -8.86
N LYS A 49 -53.75 -3.31 -8.23
CA LYS A 49 -54.32 -1.94 -8.13
C LYS A 49 -53.47 -1.02 -7.22
N THR A 50 -52.85 -0.01 -7.82
CA THR A 50 -52.77 1.37 -7.29
C THR A 50 -54.16 2.04 -7.45
N PRO A 51 -54.48 3.27 -6.98
CA PRO A 51 -53.70 4.38 -6.33
C PRO A 51 -54.53 5.00 -5.14
N PRO A 52 -54.61 6.33 -4.83
CA PRO A 52 -53.70 7.49 -4.92
C PRO A 52 -53.57 8.36 -3.63
N ALA A 53 -52.52 9.19 -3.61
CA ALA A 53 -52.40 10.64 -3.31
C ALA A 53 -52.93 11.34 -2.02
N SER A 54 -52.05 12.27 -1.57
CA SER A 54 -52.31 13.60 -0.96
C SER A 54 -52.71 13.60 0.53
N SER A 55 -52.32 14.53 1.42
CA SER A 55 -51.81 15.91 1.29
C SER A 55 -51.28 16.38 2.70
N PRO A 56 -51.02 17.67 3.03
CA PRO A 56 -49.83 18.13 3.77
C PRO A 56 -50.13 18.71 5.18
N VAL A 57 -49.11 19.36 5.81
CA VAL A 57 -49.18 20.61 6.62
C VAL A 57 -48.51 20.58 8.02
N ARG A 58 -47.58 21.54 8.17
CA ARG A 58 -47.12 22.38 9.30
C ARG A 58 -46.24 21.88 10.45
N ALA A 59 -45.27 22.78 10.67
CA ALA A 59 -44.39 22.97 11.82
C ALA A 59 -45.07 23.68 13.01
N SER A 60 -44.55 23.43 14.20
CA SER A 60 -44.33 24.41 15.28
C SER A 60 -43.53 23.76 16.41
N GLY A 61 -42.44 24.40 16.84
CA GLY A 61 -41.61 23.94 17.95
C GLY A 61 -41.99 24.53 19.31
N THR A 62 -41.13 24.21 20.30
CA THR A 62 -40.87 24.77 21.66
C THR A 62 -40.89 23.68 22.77
N PRO A 63 -40.28 23.89 23.97
CA PRO A 63 -38.86 23.60 24.22
C PRO A 63 -38.60 22.71 25.46
N ALA A 64 -37.36 22.23 25.55
CA ALA A 64 -36.56 21.89 26.74
C ALA A 64 -37.14 20.95 27.84
N THR A 65 -36.42 19.86 28.11
CA THR A 65 -35.88 19.52 29.44
C THR A 65 -34.87 18.36 29.32
N ASN A 66 -33.66 18.57 29.86
CA ASN A 66 -32.68 17.51 30.16
C ASN A 66 -33.14 16.73 31.39
N PRO A 67 -32.88 15.41 31.47
CA PRO A 67 -31.78 15.00 32.36
C PRO A 67 -30.96 13.79 31.87
N GLU A 68 -29.75 13.69 32.45
CA GLU A 68 -28.96 12.47 32.73
C GLU A 68 -28.49 11.58 31.55
N LYS A 69 -27.21 11.63 31.15
CA LYS A 69 -26.01 10.98 31.75
C LYS A 69 -26.22 9.47 32.00
N ASP A 70 -25.35 8.68 31.34
CA ASP A 70 -25.17 7.21 31.44
C ASP A 70 -25.77 6.32 30.32
N ALA A 71 -25.68 6.76 29.07
CA ALA A 71 -25.71 5.84 27.92
C ALA A 71 -24.29 5.66 27.35
N ARG A 72 -23.70 4.48 27.59
CA ARG A 72 -22.52 4.00 26.85
C ARG A 72 -22.91 3.94 25.36
N PRO A 73 -22.13 4.51 24.43
CA PRO A 73 -22.37 4.27 23.01
C PRO A 73 -22.16 2.77 22.76
N SER A 74 -23.24 2.06 22.42
CA SER A 74 -23.12 0.79 21.73
C SER A 74 -22.26 1.03 20.50
N GLU A 75 -21.10 0.36 20.42
CA GLU A 75 -20.33 0.33 19.18
C GLU A 75 -21.29 -0.08 18.05
N PRO A 76 -21.44 0.75 17.01
CA PRO A 76 -22.24 0.35 15.88
C PRO A 76 -21.61 -0.93 15.31
N PRO A 77 -22.43 -1.92 14.88
CA PRO A 77 -21.91 -3.05 14.14
C PRO A 77 -21.06 -2.49 13.00
N VAL A 78 -19.82 -2.97 12.87
CA VAL A 78 -18.95 -2.66 11.72
C VAL A 78 -19.80 -2.90 10.50
N PRO A 79 -20.20 -1.86 9.75
CA PRO A 79 -20.96 -2.11 8.56
C PRO A 79 -19.96 -2.83 7.65
N GLU A 80 -20.28 -4.07 7.26
CA GLU A 80 -20.08 -4.43 5.86
C GLU A 80 -20.91 -3.41 5.08
N SER A 81 -20.38 -2.19 4.96
CA SER A 81 -21.04 -1.09 4.30
C SER A 81 -21.05 -1.46 2.85
N GLY A 82 -22.20 -1.97 2.43
CA GLY A 82 -22.70 -1.92 1.08
C GLY A 82 -22.79 -0.47 0.62
N LEU A 83 -21.65 0.22 0.55
CA LEU A 83 -21.41 1.19 -0.49
C LEU A 83 -21.67 0.42 -1.77
N ALA A 84 -22.85 0.66 -2.33
CA ALA A 84 -23.21 0.20 -3.66
C ALA A 84 -22.20 0.84 -4.61
N ILE A 85 -21.04 0.19 -4.75
CA ILE A 85 -20.08 0.53 -5.77
C ILE A 85 -20.85 0.37 -7.08
N PRO A 86 -20.99 1.44 -7.89
CA PRO A 86 -21.84 1.40 -9.07
C PRO A 86 -21.55 0.12 -9.86
N SER A 87 -22.62 -0.64 -10.14
CA SER A 87 -22.60 -1.89 -10.88
C SER A 87 -21.75 -1.71 -12.14
N VAL A 88 -20.56 -2.32 -12.15
CA VAL A 88 -19.64 -2.24 -13.27
C VAL A 88 -20.16 -3.20 -14.34
N THR A 89 -20.60 -2.67 -15.48
CA THR A 89 -20.83 -3.49 -16.66
C THR A 89 -19.47 -3.94 -17.19
N PRO A 90 -19.18 -5.26 -17.25
CA PRO A 90 -17.92 -5.74 -17.82
C PRO A 90 -17.76 -5.25 -19.26
N GLY A 91 -16.59 -4.68 -19.58
CA GLY A 91 -16.25 -4.31 -20.95
C GLY A 91 -16.67 -2.91 -21.41
N GLU A 92 -16.83 -1.94 -20.51
CA GLU A 92 -16.88 -0.54 -20.95
C GLU A 92 -15.56 -0.19 -21.67
N PRO A 93 -15.58 0.07 -22.99
CA PRO A 93 -14.36 0.19 -23.80
C PRO A 93 -13.48 1.39 -23.40
N ASN A 94 -14.02 2.27 -22.56
CA ASN A 94 -13.39 3.51 -22.12
C ASN A 94 -12.97 3.46 -20.64
N SER A 95 -12.96 2.29 -20.00
CA SER A 95 -12.51 2.17 -18.61
C SER A 95 -11.51 1.05 -18.42
N ILE A 96 -10.63 1.22 -17.43
CA ILE A 96 -9.77 0.16 -16.92
C ILE A 96 -9.95 0.04 -15.41
N THR A 97 -9.80 -1.15 -14.89
CA THR A 97 -9.83 -1.48 -13.47
C THR A 97 -8.59 -2.29 -13.12
N PHE A 98 -7.82 -1.86 -12.15
CA PHE A 98 -6.60 -2.56 -11.73
C PHE A 98 -6.44 -2.55 -10.21
N VAL A 99 -5.54 -3.39 -9.73
CA VAL A 99 -5.13 -3.40 -8.32
C VAL A 99 -3.68 -2.95 -8.19
N GLN A 100 -3.38 -2.06 -7.25
CA GLN A 100 -2.03 -1.63 -6.92
C GLN A 100 -1.58 -2.22 -5.58
N ILE A 101 -0.45 -2.92 -5.58
CA ILE A 101 0.22 -3.52 -4.41
C ILE A 101 1.63 -2.94 -4.30
N THR A 102 2.15 -2.76 -3.08
CA THR A 102 3.51 -2.25 -2.89
C THR A 102 4.15 -2.65 -1.55
N ASP A 103 5.44 -2.35 -1.41
CA ASP A 103 6.23 -2.44 -0.18
C ASP A 103 6.02 -3.78 0.53
N ALA A 104 6.25 -4.87 -0.19
CA ALA A 104 6.05 -6.21 0.34
C ALA A 104 7.22 -6.69 1.21
N HIS A 105 8.44 -6.19 1.01
CA HIS A 105 9.62 -6.48 1.84
C HIS A 105 9.80 -7.96 2.20
N LEU A 106 9.60 -8.83 1.21
CA LEU A 106 9.61 -10.29 1.34
C LEU A 106 11.00 -10.83 1.71
N PHE A 107 12.07 -10.09 1.38
CA PHE A 107 13.44 -10.59 1.50
C PHE A 107 14.37 -9.72 2.36
N ASP A 108 14.03 -8.46 2.63
CA ASP A 108 14.89 -7.48 3.35
C ASP A 108 14.43 -7.13 4.77
N SER A 109 13.43 -7.83 5.31
CA SER A 109 12.90 -7.59 6.67
C SER A 109 14.02 -7.41 7.71
N ARG A 110 14.04 -6.24 8.38
CA ARG A 110 14.98 -5.84 9.46
C ARG A 110 16.49 -5.92 9.15
N LYS A 111 16.94 -5.42 8.00
CA LYS A 111 18.38 -5.32 7.67
C LYS A 111 19.27 -4.58 8.71
N LYS A 112 18.74 -3.61 9.48
CA LYS A 112 19.54 -2.60 10.22
C LYS A 112 19.70 -2.81 11.74
N LYS A 113 19.45 -3.99 12.30
CA LYS A 113 19.56 -4.18 13.76
C LYS A 113 20.45 -5.37 14.08
N GLU A 114 21.48 -5.13 14.88
CA GLU A 114 22.43 -6.15 15.35
C GLU A 114 21.80 -6.98 16.50
N ASP A 115 20.94 -6.36 17.32
CA ASP A 115 20.28 -6.98 18.47
C ASP A 115 18.87 -7.52 18.16
N ILE A 116 18.66 -8.17 17.01
CA ILE A 116 17.30 -8.61 16.69
C ILE A 116 16.99 -9.97 17.30
N ASP A 117 15.93 -9.99 18.10
CA ASP A 117 15.22 -11.22 18.46
C ASP A 117 14.80 -11.98 17.19
N ARG A 118 15.46 -13.13 16.96
CA ARG A 118 15.16 -14.06 15.87
C ARG A 118 13.66 -14.33 15.72
N LYS A 119 12.95 -14.57 16.83
CA LYS A 119 11.52 -14.88 16.80
C LYS A 119 10.72 -13.70 16.23
N LYS A 120 11.13 -12.47 16.54
CA LYS A 120 10.50 -11.27 16.01
C LYS A 120 10.70 -11.15 14.49
N VAL A 121 11.89 -11.44 13.97
CA VAL A 121 12.12 -11.43 12.51
C VAL A 121 11.30 -12.49 11.80
N GLU A 122 11.32 -13.72 12.30
CA GLU A 122 10.53 -14.82 11.72
C GLU A 122 9.03 -14.51 11.74
N SER A 123 8.53 -13.95 12.85
CA SER A 123 7.14 -13.53 12.99
C SER A 123 6.76 -12.41 12.01
N GLU A 124 7.61 -11.40 11.83
CA GLU A 124 7.34 -10.30 10.90
C GLU A 124 7.38 -10.77 9.45
N LEU A 125 8.35 -11.61 9.10
CA LEU A 125 8.41 -12.21 7.78
C LEU A 125 7.15 -13.04 7.49
N GLN A 126 6.71 -13.85 8.46
CA GLN A 126 5.52 -14.68 8.33
C GLN A 126 4.25 -13.81 8.19
N ASP A 127 4.13 -12.74 8.96
CA ASP A 127 3.00 -11.81 8.86
C ASP A 127 3.01 -11.07 7.51
N THR A 128 4.18 -10.66 7.02
CA THR A 128 4.35 -10.08 5.69
C THR A 128 3.89 -11.03 4.57
N TRP A 129 4.29 -12.31 4.61
CA TRP A 129 3.77 -13.32 3.67
C TRP A 129 2.27 -13.54 3.80
N THR A 130 1.74 -13.46 5.02
CA THR A 130 0.31 -13.59 5.29
C THR A 130 -0.47 -12.42 4.69
N ALA A 131 0.03 -11.20 4.82
CA ALA A 131 -0.54 -10.01 4.19
C ALA A 131 -0.54 -10.09 2.66
N LEU A 132 0.56 -10.54 2.05
CA LEU A 132 0.59 -10.76 0.60
C LEU A 132 -0.45 -11.79 0.18
N ARG A 133 -0.50 -12.96 0.82
CA ARG A 133 -1.48 -14.01 0.50
C ARG A 133 -2.91 -13.55 0.68
N TRP A 134 -3.20 -12.79 1.74
CA TRP A 134 -4.49 -12.16 1.95
C TRP A 134 -4.85 -11.23 0.79
N ALA A 135 -3.91 -10.38 0.33
CA ALA A 135 -4.15 -9.47 -0.78
C ALA A 135 -4.49 -10.24 -2.06
N LEU A 136 -3.69 -11.24 -2.42
CA LEU A 136 -3.92 -12.08 -3.61
C LEU A 136 -5.27 -12.81 -3.52
N GLN A 137 -5.63 -13.37 -2.35
CA GLN A 137 -6.91 -14.01 -2.14
C GLN A 137 -8.06 -13.02 -2.27
N ARG A 138 -7.94 -11.81 -1.70
CA ARG A 138 -8.99 -10.79 -1.79
C ARG A 138 -9.21 -10.32 -3.23
N ILE A 139 -8.13 -10.17 -4.00
CA ILE A 139 -8.19 -9.87 -5.45
C ILE A 139 -8.96 -10.98 -6.18
N ASN A 140 -8.66 -12.25 -5.89
CA ASN A 140 -9.39 -13.37 -6.50
C ASN A 140 -10.88 -13.37 -6.16
N VAL A 141 -11.24 -13.06 -4.92
CA VAL A 141 -12.65 -12.92 -4.50
C VAL A 141 -13.35 -11.80 -5.29
N LEU A 142 -12.67 -10.68 -5.54
CA LEU A 142 -13.21 -9.61 -6.39
C LEU A 142 -13.48 -10.13 -7.81
N VAL A 143 -12.50 -10.80 -8.43
CA VAL A 143 -12.66 -11.39 -9.78
C VAL A 143 -13.80 -12.41 -9.82
N GLU A 144 -13.87 -13.31 -8.83
CA GLU A 144 -14.92 -14.33 -8.71
C GLU A 144 -16.32 -13.75 -8.51
N SER A 145 -16.42 -12.61 -7.81
CA SER A 145 -17.68 -11.88 -7.63
C SER A 145 -18.16 -11.16 -8.89
N GLY A 146 -17.48 -11.35 -10.03
CA GLY A 146 -17.82 -10.73 -11.30
C GLY A 146 -17.26 -9.33 -11.49
N ARG A 147 -16.37 -8.86 -10.59
CA ARG A 147 -15.70 -7.56 -10.76
C ARG A 147 -14.50 -7.73 -11.72
N PRO A 148 -14.51 -7.10 -12.90
CA PRO A 148 -13.37 -7.19 -13.82
C PRO A 148 -12.15 -6.48 -13.22
N ILE A 149 -10.98 -7.11 -13.32
CA ILE A 149 -9.68 -6.53 -13.00
C ILE A 149 -8.76 -6.85 -14.17
N ASP A 150 -8.34 -5.84 -14.90
CA ASP A 150 -7.55 -5.95 -16.13
C ASP A 150 -6.12 -6.38 -15.84
N PHE A 151 -5.53 -5.84 -14.77
CA PHE A 151 -4.18 -6.17 -14.33
C PHE A 151 -3.94 -5.88 -12.84
N VAL A 152 -2.84 -6.41 -12.31
CA VAL A 152 -2.26 -6.01 -11.02
C VAL A 152 -0.97 -5.23 -11.30
N ALA A 153 -0.78 -4.09 -10.65
CA ALA A 153 0.47 -3.35 -10.65
C ALA A 153 1.16 -3.50 -9.29
N PHE A 154 2.41 -3.97 -9.29
CA PHE A 154 3.26 -4.04 -8.12
C PHE A 154 4.28 -2.91 -8.18
N THR A 155 4.14 -1.90 -7.32
CA THR A 155 5.01 -0.71 -7.32
C THR A 155 6.21 -0.90 -6.40
N GLY A 156 7.00 -1.96 -6.63
CA GLY A 156 8.31 -2.14 -6.02
C GLY A 156 8.35 -2.62 -4.57
N ASP A 157 9.58 -2.67 -4.06
CA ASP A 157 9.99 -3.04 -2.71
C ASP A 157 9.60 -4.48 -2.34
N PHE A 158 10.05 -5.43 -3.15
CA PHE A 158 10.14 -6.84 -2.75
C PHE A 158 11.25 -7.06 -1.72
N GLY A 159 12.22 -6.14 -1.64
CA GLY A 159 13.34 -6.22 -0.70
C GLY A 159 14.52 -7.02 -1.26
N LEU A 160 14.77 -6.90 -2.57
CA LEU A 160 15.81 -7.69 -3.24
C LEU A 160 17.25 -7.34 -2.81
N GLU A 161 17.49 -6.30 -2.02
CA GLU A 161 18.84 -5.91 -1.58
C GLU A 161 19.62 -7.02 -0.83
N LEU A 162 18.92 -8.03 -0.26
CA LEU A 162 19.51 -9.20 0.40
C LEU A 162 19.40 -10.49 -0.43
N VAL A 163 19.10 -10.37 -1.72
CA VAL A 163 18.99 -11.49 -2.67
C VAL A 163 20.22 -11.49 -3.58
N TRP A 164 21.06 -12.52 -3.44
CA TRP A 164 22.41 -12.59 -4.05
C TRP A 164 22.75 -14.01 -4.51
N GLU A 165 23.47 -14.13 -5.64
CA GLU A 165 23.97 -15.41 -6.11
C GLU A 165 25.22 -15.83 -5.31
N GLN A 166 25.35 -17.11 -4.96
CA GLN A 166 26.58 -17.59 -4.31
C GLN A 166 27.73 -17.60 -5.32
N GLY A 167 28.81 -16.88 -5.01
CA GLY A 167 29.98 -16.79 -5.88
C GLY A 167 29.87 -15.74 -6.99
N GLU A 168 28.89 -14.84 -6.91
CA GLU A 168 28.83 -13.66 -7.79
C GLU A 168 30.09 -12.81 -7.56
N SER A 169 30.98 -12.82 -8.55
CA SER A 169 32.19 -11.99 -8.54
C SER A 169 31.80 -10.55 -8.87
N THR A 170 32.42 -9.58 -8.19
CA THR A 170 32.39 -8.14 -8.53
C THR A 170 32.75 -7.85 -10.00
N SER A 171 33.29 -8.83 -10.72
CA SER A 171 33.73 -8.70 -12.11
C SER A 171 32.62 -8.61 -13.15
N VAL A 172 31.33 -8.52 -12.77
CA VAL A 172 30.26 -8.17 -13.73
C VAL A 172 30.54 -6.78 -14.26
N LYS A 173 31.16 -6.72 -15.44
CA LYS A 173 31.54 -5.48 -16.13
C LYS A 173 30.32 -4.56 -16.23
N GLY A 174 30.38 -3.40 -15.55
CA GLY A 174 29.29 -2.41 -15.49
C GLY A 174 28.45 -2.44 -14.22
N SER A 175 28.73 -3.32 -13.25
CA SER A 175 28.14 -3.23 -11.91
C SER A 175 28.86 -2.17 -11.08
N CYS A 176 28.11 -1.25 -10.46
CA CYS A 176 28.63 -0.30 -9.46
C CYS A 176 28.45 -0.79 -8.01
N ILE A 177 28.11 -2.07 -7.88
CA ILE A 177 28.13 -2.78 -6.61
C ILE A 177 29.59 -2.97 -6.19
N THR A 178 29.94 -2.45 -5.01
CA THR A 178 31.32 -2.44 -4.53
C THR A 178 31.64 -3.74 -3.78
N GLN A 179 32.92 -3.98 -3.56
CA GLN A 179 33.34 -5.06 -2.65
C GLN A 179 32.77 -4.83 -1.24
N ASP A 180 32.68 -3.58 -0.78
CA ASP A 180 32.07 -3.25 0.51
C ASP A 180 30.59 -3.66 0.60
N ASP A 181 29.82 -3.52 -0.49
CA ASP A 181 28.42 -3.97 -0.51
C ASP A 181 28.33 -5.51 -0.34
N ILE A 182 29.23 -6.24 -0.99
CA ILE A 182 29.34 -7.70 -0.88
C ILE A 182 29.77 -8.10 0.52
N ASP A 183 30.82 -7.46 1.05
CA ASP A 183 31.35 -7.75 2.37
C ASP A 183 30.30 -7.45 3.45
N ALA A 184 29.53 -6.37 3.31
CA ALA A 184 28.41 -6.08 4.18
C ALA A 184 27.34 -7.17 4.14
N PHE A 185 27.02 -7.70 2.96
CA PHE A 185 26.11 -8.83 2.81
C PHE A 185 26.66 -10.11 3.45
N GLN A 186 27.93 -10.46 3.21
CA GLN A 186 28.56 -11.65 3.80
C GLN A 186 28.66 -11.55 5.33
N ASN A 187 29.00 -10.37 5.85
CA ASN A 187 29.01 -10.11 7.27
C ASN A 187 27.61 -10.29 7.88
N LEU A 188 26.57 -9.75 7.24
CA LEU A 188 25.19 -9.96 7.69
C LEU A 188 24.81 -11.45 7.72
N LYS A 189 25.23 -12.22 6.70
CA LYS A 189 25.02 -13.68 6.64
C LYS A 189 25.73 -14.43 7.77
N GLN A 190 26.94 -14.00 8.14
CA GLN A 190 27.68 -14.54 9.28
C GLN A 190 27.04 -14.19 10.62
N LEU A 191 26.54 -12.96 10.77
CA LEU A 191 25.86 -12.49 11.99
C LEU A 191 24.46 -13.09 12.17
N GLN A 192 23.79 -13.46 11.06
CA GLN A 192 22.43 -14.01 11.08
C GLN A 192 22.38 -15.40 10.40
N PRO A 193 23.11 -16.42 10.90
CA PRO A 193 23.18 -17.74 10.26
C PRO A 193 21.83 -18.48 10.28
N TRP A 194 20.90 -18.05 11.13
CA TRP A 194 19.54 -18.57 11.23
C TRP A 194 18.59 -17.98 10.16
N ARG A 195 18.97 -16.88 9.50
CA ARG A 195 18.15 -16.24 8.46
C ARG A 195 18.30 -16.97 7.14
N LYS A 196 17.19 -17.20 6.44
CA LYS A 196 17.23 -17.66 5.06
C LYS A 196 17.60 -16.50 4.14
N PHE A 197 18.75 -16.64 3.48
CA PHE A 197 19.16 -15.81 2.35
C PHE A 197 18.76 -16.51 1.06
N TYR A 198 18.32 -15.74 0.07
CA TYR A 198 17.80 -16.27 -1.19
C TYR A 198 18.77 -15.96 -2.31
N THR A 199 18.91 -16.89 -3.25
CA THR A 199 19.43 -16.55 -4.58
C THR A 199 18.37 -15.83 -5.40
N PRO A 200 18.74 -15.07 -6.46
CA PRO A 200 17.79 -14.47 -7.39
C PRO A 200 16.77 -15.48 -7.94
N ALA A 201 17.23 -16.70 -8.27
CA ALA A 201 16.35 -17.76 -8.75
C ALA A 201 15.35 -18.23 -7.69
N GLU A 202 15.79 -18.47 -6.45
CA GLU A 202 14.91 -18.90 -5.35
C GLU A 202 13.88 -17.82 -5.00
N ALA A 203 14.31 -16.55 -4.91
CA ALA A 203 13.43 -15.42 -4.65
C ALA A 203 12.36 -15.30 -5.75
N ALA A 204 12.79 -15.34 -7.02
CA ALA A 204 11.89 -15.25 -8.17
C ALA A 204 10.90 -16.43 -8.22
N GLN A 205 11.34 -17.66 -7.97
CA GLN A 205 10.46 -18.82 -7.90
C GLN A 205 9.44 -18.71 -6.76
N THR A 206 9.85 -18.19 -5.61
CA THR A 206 8.96 -17.97 -4.46
C THR A 206 7.87 -16.96 -4.81
N VAL A 207 8.24 -15.82 -5.41
CA VAL A 207 7.26 -14.81 -5.86
C VAL A 207 6.36 -15.38 -6.97
N ALA A 208 6.92 -16.07 -7.96
CA ALA A 208 6.15 -16.69 -9.04
C ALA A 208 5.14 -17.74 -8.53
N ALA A 209 5.46 -18.48 -7.46
CA ALA A 209 4.55 -19.43 -6.84
C ALA A 209 3.33 -18.74 -6.19
N GLU A 210 3.52 -17.56 -5.59
CA GLU A 210 2.40 -16.76 -5.08
C GLU A 210 1.61 -16.10 -6.21
N LEU A 211 2.28 -15.49 -7.20
CA LEU A 211 1.62 -14.82 -8.33
C LEU A 211 0.78 -15.78 -9.19
N ARG A 212 1.19 -17.05 -9.36
CA ARG A 212 0.39 -18.07 -10.06
C ARG A 212 -0.98 -18.33 -9.44
N LYS A 213 -1.19 -17.92 -8.18
CA LYS A 213 -2.49 -18.03 -7.51
C LYS A 213 -3.48 -16.95 -7.97
N LEU A 214 -3.02 -15.87 -8.61
CA LEU A 214 -3.89 -14.81 -9.11
C LEU A 214 -4.75 -15.31 -10.27
N LYS A 215 -6.02 -14.90 -10.26
CA LYS A 215 -6.96 -15.08 -11.38
C LYS A 215 -6.80 -14.01 -12.46
N VAL A 216 -6.25 -12.85 -12.09
CA VAL A 216 -5.89 -11.76 -13.00
C VAL A 216 -4.79 -12.23 -13.94
N LYS A 217 -4.85 -11.83 -15.22
CA LYS A 217 -3.99 -12.38 -16.27
C LYS A 217 -2.66 -11.66 -16.45
N ILE A 218 -2.56 -10.41 -16.01
CA ILE A 218 -1.37 -9.57 -16.23
C ILE A 218 -0.92 -8.96 -14.91
N VAL A 219 0.38 -8.99 -14.66
CA VAL A 219 1.05 -8.34 -13.54
C VAL A 219 2.13 -7.41 -14.08
N TYR A 220 2.02 -6.12 -13.82
CA TYR A 220 3.05 -5.12 -14.10
C TYR A 220 3.90 -4.88 -12.87
N LEU A 221 5.22 -4.81 -13.03
CA LEU A 221 6.18 -4.53 -11.96
C LEU A 221 6.97 -3.27 -12.27
N VAL A 222 7.22 -2.43 -11.26
CA VAL A 222 8.25 -1.38 -11.28
C VAL A 222 9.17 -1.54 -10.06
N PRO A 223 10.46 -1.18 -10.13
CA PRO A 223 11.40 -1.37 -9.02
C PRO A 223 11.13 -0.39 -7.89
N GLY A 224 11.35 -0.84 -6.65
CA GLY A 224 11.47 0.02 -5.48
C GLY A 224 12.91 0.20 -5.02
N ASN A 225 13.15 1.12 -4.08
CA ASN A 225 14.51 1.44 -3.61
C ASN A 225 15.17 0.25 -2.90
N ASN A 226 14.39 -0.57 -2.17
CA ASN A 226 14.89 -1.77 -1.51
C ASN A 226 15.04 -2.97 -2.47
N ASP A 227 14.70 -2.79 -3.75
CA ASP A 227 15.00 -3.76 -4.80
C ASP A 227 16.41 -3.56 -5.40
N LEU A 228 17.07 -2.45 -5.10
CA LEU A 228 18.43 -2.13 -5.52
C LEU A 228 19.40 -2.17 -4.33
N VAL A 229 20.60 -2.73 -4.52
CA VAL A 229 21.65 -2.74 -3.51
C VAL A 229 22.14 -1.31 -3.29
N GLY A 230 21.97 -0.82 -2.07
CA GLY A 230 22.35 0.54 -1.71
C GLY A 230 21.56 1.62 -2.44
N GLU A 231 20.38 1.29 -2.99
CA GLU A 231 19.56 2.21 -3.80
C GLU A 231 20.28 2.72 -5.06
N LYS A 232 21.37 2.04 -5.49
CA LYS A 232 22.22 2.45 -6.60
C LYS A 232 21.56 2.15 -7.94
N PRO A 233 21.40 3.13 -8.84
CA PRO A 233 20.66 2.94 -10.09
C PRO A 233 21.31 1.93 -11.05
N CYS A 234 22.63 1.75 -11.00
CA CYS A 234 23.35 0.76 -11.81
C CYS A 234 22.92 -0.70 -11.54
N ASP A 235 22.30 -0.98 -10.39
CA ASP A 235 21.87 -2.31 -9.98
C ASP A 235 20.52 -2.71 -10.59
N LEU A 236 19.92 -1.83 -11.41
CA LEU A 236 18.64 -2.08 -12.08
C LEU A 236 18.63 -3.39 -12.87
N ARG A 237 19.76 -3.79 -13.46
CA ARG A 237 19.88 -5.05 -14.21
C ARG A 237 19.58 -6.28 -13.36
N ARG A 238 19.93 -6.26 -12.06
CA ARG A 238 19.64 -7.36 -11.13
C ARG A 238 18.13 -7.48 -10.89
N TYR A 239 17.44 -6.35 -10.68
CA TYR A 239 15.98 -6.29 -10.63
C TYR A 239 15.34 -6.79 -11.93
N GLN A 240 15.80 -6.32 -13.09
CA GLN A 240 15.27 -6.75 -14.41
C GLN A 240 15.45 -8.26 -14.63
N ASN A 241 16.60 -8.80 -14.22
CA ASN A 241 16.84 -10.24 -14.26
C ASN A 241 15.89 -11.00 -13.33
N PHE A 242 15.65 -10.50 -12.11
CA PHE A 242 14.64 -11.06 -11.21
C PHE A 242 13.25 -11.10 -11.87
N VAL A 243 12.79 -9.99 -12.46
CA VAL A 243 11.49 -9.94 -13.16
C VAL A 243 11.43 -10.94 -14.31
N LYS A 244 12.50 -11.06 -15.10
CA LYS A 244 12.60 -12.03 -16.19
C LYS A 244 12.45 -13.48 -15.69
N ILE A 245 13.09 -13.82 -14.57
CA ILE A 245 12.97 -15.16 -13.96
C ILE A 245 11.56 -15.39 -13.43
N VAL A 246 10.93 -14.40 -12.80
CA VAL A 246 9.53 -14.49 -12.34
C VAL A 246 8.58 -14.71 -13.54
N ALA A 247 8.76 -13.97 -14.63
CA ALA A 247 7.97 -14.11 -15.85
C ALA A 247 8.12 -15.50 -16.47
N ALA A 248 9.33 -16.06 -16.51
CA ALA A 248 9.55 -17.44 -16.96
C ALA A 248 8.88 -18.46 -16.02
N ALA A 249 9.03 -18.29 -14.71
CA ALA A 249 8.54 -19.23 -13.70
C ALA A 249 7.00 -19.22 -13.51
N THR A 250 6.32 -18.16 -13.95
CA THR A 250 4.84 -18.12 -14.00
C THR A 250 4.25 -18.84 -15.21
N ALA A 251 5.10 -19.30 -16.15
CA ALA A 251 4.68 -19.97 -17.38
C ALA A 251 3.61 -19.19 -18.17
N GLY A 252 3.65 -17.86 -18.08
CA GLY A 252 2.72 -16.95 -18.75
C GLY A 252 1.35 -16.78 -18.07
N SER A 253 1.12 -17.35 -16.88
CA SER A 253 -0.14 -17.16 -16.14
C SER A 253 0.11 -16.88 -14.64
N PRO A 254 0.09 -15.62 -14.19
CA PRO A 254 -0.14 -14.41 -15.01
C PRO A 254 1.07 -14.10 -15.91
N GLN A 255 0.84 -13.32 -16.97
CA GLN A 255 1.91 -12.67 -17.72
C GLN A 255 2.53 -11.58 -16.83
N VAL A 256 3.82 -11.72 -16.53
CA VAL A 256 4.56 -10.73 -15.73
C VAL A 256 5.37 -9.83 -16.66
N VAL A 257 5.25 -8.51 -16.46
CA VAL A 257 5.82 -7.49 -17.34
C VAL A 257 6.56 -6.45 -16.50
N ASP A 258 7.83 -6.20 -16.83
CA ASP A 258 8.60 -5.11 -16.24
C ASP A 258 8.23 -3.77 -16.90
N LEU A 259 7.39 -2.98 -16.24
CA LEU A 259 6.90 -1.72 -16.79
C LEU A 259 7.96 -0.62 -16.81
N SER A 260 9.08 -0.80 -16.10
CA SER A 260 10.21 0.14 -16.08
C SER A 260 11.19 -0.05 -17.24
N SER A 261 11.06 -1.13 -18.02
CA SER A 261 11.96 -1.38 -19.14
C SER A 261 11.75 -0.36 -20.27
N SER A 262 12.79 0.42 -20.56
CA SER A 262 12.81 1.37 -21.68
C SER A 262 12.70 0.68 -23.05
N THR A 263 13.14 -0.59 -23.14
CA THR A 263 13.19 -1.37 -24.39
C THR A 263 11.84 -1.94 -24.84
N MET A 264 10.85 -2.01 -23.93
CA MET A 264 9.55 -2.58 -24.28
C MET A 264 8.62 -1.53 -24.87
N ALA A 265 7.79 -1.97 -25.81
CA ALA A 265 6.68 -1.16 -26.28
C ALA A 265 5.75 -0.83 -25.11
N THR A 266 5.35 0.44 -25.01
CA THR A 266 4.44 0.93 -23.96
C THR A 266 3.14 0.11 -23.98
N PRO A 267 2.83 -0.64 -22.91
CA PRO A 267 1.59 -1.40 -22.85
C PRO A 267 0.37 -0.50 -22.93
N LYS A 268 -0.66 -0.97 -23.63
CA LYS A 268 -1.95 -0.27 -23.76
C LYS A 268 -3.07 -1.14 -23.24
N HIS A 269 -4.00 -0.51 -22.53
CA HIS A 269 -5.24 -1.11 -22.05
C HIS A 269 -6.40 -0.22 -22.47
N GLY A 270 -7.17 -0.64 -23.46
CA GLY A 270 -8.18 0.20 -24.09
C GLY A 270 -7.57 1.52 -24.61
N PRO A 271 -8.09 2.70 -24.21
CA PRO A 271 -7.57 3.99 -24.63
C PRO A 271 -6.33 4.43 -23.85
N PHE A 272 -5.94 3.72 -22.79
CA PHE A 272 -4.88 4.16 -21.88
C PHE A 272 -3.53 3.56 -22.27
N GLN A 273 -2.47 4.35 -22.15
CA GLN A 273 -1.10 3.86 -22.13
C GLN A 273 -0.58 3.79 -20.69
N LEU A 274 0.15 2.72 -20.38
CA LEU A 274 0.72 2.48 -19.06
C LEU A 274 2.22 2.74 -19.10
N LEU A 275 2.71 3.58 -18.19
CA LEU A 275 4.10 4.00 -18.11
C LEU A 275 4.66 3.61 -16.73
N GLY A 276 5.83 2.99 -16.70
CA GLY A 276 6.55 2.70 -15.47
C GLY A 276 7.78 3.59 -15.38
N LEU A 277 7.92 4.30 -14.27
CA LEU A 277 9.10 5.09 -13.95
C LEU A 277 9.98 4.29 -12.99
N ASN A 278 11.24 4.08 -13.36
CA ASN A 278 12.24 3.60 -12.41
C ASN A 278 12.67 4.76 -11.49
N SER A 279 11.98 4.89 -10.36
CA SER A 279 12.29 5.89 -9.34
C SER A 279 13.05 5.31 -8.14
N ALA A 280 13.53 4.06 -8.23
CA ALA A 280 14.13 3.35 -7.10
C ALA A 280 15.35 4.07 -6.48
N SER A 281 16.09 4.85 -7.27
CA SER A 281 17.24 5.62 -6.79
C SER A 281 16.88 7.04 -6.33
N PHE A 282 15.66 7.53 -6.56
CA PHE A 282 15.32 8.96 -6.50
C PHE A 282 15.22 9.50 -5.07
N LYS A 283 15.32 8.63 -4.06
CA LYS A 283 15.16 8.98 -2.65
C LYS A 283 16.13 10.06 -2.20
N PHE A 284 17.40 9.94 -2.60
CA PHE A 284 18.46 10.85 -2.24
C PHE A 284 19.43 11.03 -3.42
N SER A 285 19.89 12.26 -3.63
CA SER A 285 20.81 12.56 -4.74
C SER A 285 22.09 11.72 -4.68
N LYS A 286 22.68 11.56 -3.49
CA LYS A 286 23.85 10.71 -3.25
C LYS A 286 23.73 9.27 -3.76
N ASN A 287 22.51 8.75 -3.94
CA ASN A 287 22.30 7.41 -4.47
C ASN A 287 22.70 7.32 -5.95
N TYR A 288 22.65 8.46 -6.66
CA TYR A 288 22.86 8.52 -8.10
C TYR A 288 23.91 9.56 -8.53
N ASP A 289 24.25 10.58 -7.74
CA ASP A 289 25.22 11.64 -8.13
C ASP A 289 26.54 11.03 -8.63
N SER A 290 27.19 10.18 -7.83
CA SER A 290 28.46 9.54 -8.23
C SER A 290 28.41 8.65 -9.48
N ILE A 291 27.21 8.23 -9.91
CA ILE A 291 26.99 7.34 -11.06
C ILE A 291 26.49 8.13 -12.27
N CYS A 292 25.74 9.19 -12.02
CA CYS A 292 25.04 10.00 -13.01
C CYS A 292 25.72 11.34 -13.30
N ASP A 293 26.82 11.65 -12.60
CA ASP A 293 27.63 12.84 -12.87
C ASP A 293 28.16 12.81 -14.32
N GLU A 294 27.48 13.60 -15.17
CA GLU A 294 27.77 13.81 -16.59
C GLU A 294 29.05 14.65 -16.82
N HIS A 295 29.75 15.05 -15.75
CA HIS A 295 30.91 15.93 -15.85
C HIS A 295 32.12 15.30 -16.55
N ASP A 296 32.12 13.99 -16.75
CA ASP A 296 32.98 13.36 -17.75
C ASP A 296 32.28 13.38 -19.12
N SER A 297 32.32 14.53 -19.79
CA SER A 297 31.76 14.74 -21.13
C SER A 297 32.32 13.79 -22.21
N SER A 298 33.36 13.01 -21.88
CA SER A 298 33.89 11.95 -22.73
C SER A 298 33.10 10.63 -22.64
N LYS A 299 32.26 10.46 -21.61
CA LYS A 299 31.44 9.27 -21.40
C LYS A 299 30.00 9.60 -21.71
N THR A 300 29.50 9.09 -22.83
CA THR A 300 28.07 9.09 -23.12
C THR A 300 27.39 8.34 -21.96
N PRO A 301 26.51 9.00 -21.20
CA PRO A 301 25.85 8.33 -20.10
C PRO A 301 25.16 7.09 -20.63
N GLN A 302 25.42 5.96 -19.98
CA GLN A 302 24.87 4.69 -20.43
C GLN A 302 23.35 4.78 -20.24
N ARG A 303 22.57 4.79 -21.32
CA ARG A 303 21.09 4.94 -21.30
C ARG A 303 20.38 3.95 -20.37
N ASP A 304 21.03 2.87 -19.98
CA ASP A 304 20.52 1.84 -19.08
C ASP A 304 21.01 1.99 -17.62
N SER A 305 21.52 3.17 -17.25
CA SER A 305 22.13 3.39 -15.93
C SER A 305 21.12 3.54 -14.79
N GLY A 306 19.82 3.74 -15.09
CA GLY A 306 18.78 4.05 -14.11
C GLY A 306 18.89 5.48 -13.54
N CYS A 307 19.63 6.36 -14.21
CA CYS A 307 19.82 7.73 -13.77
C CYS A 307 18.53 8.57 -13.90
N PRO A 308 18.17 9.39 -12.89
CA PRO A 308 16.90 10.11 -12.89
C PRO A 308 16.67 11.01 -14.10
N THR A 309 17.71 11.67 -14.61
CA THR A 309 17.62 12.54 -15.79
C THR A 309 17.08 11.77 -17.00
N PHE A 310 17.69 10.64 -17.37
CA PHE A 310 17.27 9.85 -18.53
C PHE A 310 15.88 9.22 -18.34
N GLU A 311 15.59 8.74 -17.14
CA GLU A 311 14.28 8.15 -16.82
C GLU A 311 13.15 9.19 -16.99
N ILE A 312 13.35 10.42 -16.51
CA ILE A 312 12.36 11.49 -16.62
C ILE A 312 12.28 12.05 -18.03
N GLU A 313 13.41 12.18 -18.76
CA GLU A 313 13.41 12.57 -20.17
C GLU A 313 12.68 11.56 -21.05
N GLU A 314 12.93 10.27 -20.83
CA GLU A 314 12.25 9.19 -21.57
C GLU A 314 10.75 9.16 -21.26
N LEU A 315 10.37 9.39 -19.99
CA LEU A 315 8.98 9.54 -19.60
C LEU A 315 8.33 10.74 -20.29
N ASN A 316 8.99 11.91 -20.26
CA ASN A 316 8.54 13.13 -20.93
C ASN A 316 8.32 12.90 -22.42
N ARG A 317 9.27 12.23 -23.09
CA ARG A 317 9.17 11.87 -24.50
C ARG A 317 7.98 10.96 -24.77
N LYS A 318 7.77 9.91 -23.95
CA LYS A 318 6.64 8.98 -24.08
C LYS A 318 5.29 9.67 -23.88
N VAL A 319 5.16 10.57 -22.91
CA VAL A 319 3.93 11.35 -22.69
C VAL A 319 3.69 12.34 -23.83
N SER A 320 4.71 13.09 -24.24
CA SER A 320 4.60 14.13 -25.28
C SER A 320 4.28 13.55 -26.65
N THR A 321 4.78 12.35 -26.96
CA THR A 321 4.54 11.67 -28.25
C THR A 321 3.22 10.89 -28.28
N ALA A 322 2.57 10.67 -27.14
CA ALA A 322 1.30 9.96 -27.01
C ALA A 322 0.11 10.84 -27.41
N ARG A 323 0.09 11.32 -28.66
CA ARG A 323 -0.92 12.23 -29.21
C ARG A 323 -2.34 11.75 -28.90
N GLY A 324 -2.99 12.41 -27.93
CA GLY A 324 -4.36 12.13 -27.53
C GLY A 324 -4.58 10.82 -26.77
N THR A 325 -3.52 10.10 -26.37
CA THR A 325 -3.64 8.85 -25.59
C THR A 325 -3.40 9.16 -24.10
N PRO A 326 -4.40 9.00 -23.23
CA PRO A 326 -4.23 9.20 -21.79
C PRO A 326 -3.18 8.26 -21.20
N SER A 327 -2.36 8.78 -20.30
CA SER A 327 -1.23 8.11 -19.69
C SER A 327 -1.46 7.90 -18.20
N ILE A 328 -1.19 6.68 -17.75
CA ILE A 328 -1.15 6.33 -16.33
C ILE A 328 0.29 5.97 -15.99
N ILE A 329 0.83 6.62 -14.96
CA ILE A 329 2.21 6.45 -14.52
C ILE A 329 2.24 5.61 -13.26
N PHE A 330 3.11 4.61 -13.21
CA PHE A 330 3.44 3.83 -12.03
C PHE A 330 4.87 4.16 -11.60
N THR A 331 5.05 4.45 -10.31
CA THR A 331 6.36 4.80 -9.73
C THR A 331 6.43 4.18 -8.34
N HIS A 332 7.63 3.93 -7.82
CA HIS A 332 7.76 3.59 -6.41
C HIS A 332 7.84 4.86 -5.53
N ILE A 333 8.88 5.68 -5.71
CA ILE A 333 9.06 6.91 -4.93
C ILE A 333 8.19 8.03 -5.53
N PRO A 334 7.25 8.62 -4.75
CA PRO A 334 6.46 9.76 -5.19
C PRO A 334 7.26 11.07 -5.06
N ASP A 335 6.97 12.06 -5.91
CA ASP A 335 7.36 13.46 -5.66
C ASP A 335 6.35 14.12 -4.71
N LEU A 336 6.25 13.58 -3.50
CA LEU A 336 5.42 14.06 -2.41
C LEU A 336 6.23 14.08 -1.11
N MET A 337 5.77 14.83 -0.11
CA MET A 337 6.41 14.84 1.20
C MET A 337 6.13 13.52 1.95
N ASP A 338 7.16 12.81 2.41
CA ASP A 338 6.99 11.63 3.27
C ASP A 338 6.56 12.08 4.70
N PRO A 339 5.34 11.74 5.18
CA PRO A 339 4.87 12.13 6.51
C PRO A 339 5.75 11.64 7.65
N PHE A 340 6.43 10.50 7.45
CA PHE A 340 7.31 9.92 8.45
C PHE A 340 8.49 10.84 8.76
N GLU A 341 9.00 11.54 7.75
CA GLU A 341 10.11 12.49 7.91
C GLU A 341 9.65 13.77 8.58
N VAL A 342 8.42 14.22 8.29
CA VAL A 342 7.79 15.39 8.93
C VAL A 342 7.58 15.18 10.44
N LYS A 343 7.06 14.01 10.84
CA LYS A 343 6.77 13.69 12.25
C LYS A 343 8.01 13.55 13.13
N GLY A 344 9.21 13.41 12.56
CA GLY A 344 10.47 13.27 13.28
C GLY A 344 10.94 14.50 14.07
N GLY A 345 10.08 15.50 14.29
CA GLY A 345 10.44 16.80 14.89
C GLY A 345 10.88 17.84 13.86
N ALA A 346 10.83 17.48 12.58
CA ALA A 346 11.06 18.37 11.48
C ALA A 346 9.79 19.17 11.18
N ASN A 347 9.61 20.33 11.81
CA ASN A 347 8.49 21.20 11.46
C ASN A 347 8.54 21.46 9.94
N PRO A 348 7.53 21.05 9.14
CA PRO A 348 7.61 21.16 7.68
C PRO A 348 7.75 22.62 7.24
N ALA A 349 7.21 23.56 8.03
CA ALA A 349 7.37 25.00 7.84
C ALA A 349 8.78 25.55 8.24
N ASN A 350 9.58 24.77 8.98
CA ASN A 350 11.00 25.09 9.24
C ASN A 350 11.95 24.30 8.33
N HIS A 351 11.48 23.26 7.63
CA HIS A 351 12.30 22.34 6.84
C HIS A 351 12.31 22.67 5.36
N MET A 352 11.25 23.30 4.87
CA MET A 352 11.27 24.11 3.67
C MET A 352 10.95 25.52 4.14
N ASN A 353 11.65 26.52 3.62
CA ASN A 353 11.33 27.93 3.82
C ASN A 353 10.06 28.28 3.02
N CYS A 354 9.02 27.45 3.15
CA CYS A 354 7.75 27.58 2.46
C CYS A 354 7.06 28.85 2.97
N LYS A 355 7.23 29.95 2.26
CA LYS A 355 6.50 31.16 2.58
C LYS A 355 5.07 30.95 2.09
N LYS A 356 4.11 30.94 3.02
CA LYS A 356 2.71 31.02 2.65
C LYS A 356 2.51 32.37 1.95
N LEU A 357 2.24 32.35 0.65
CA LEU A 357 1.94 33.58 -0.08
C LEU A 357 0.58 34.07 0.44
N ASN A 358 0.49 35.35 0.79
CA ASN A 358 -0.73 36.00 1.30
C ASN A 358 -1.78 36.21 0.20
N THR A 359 -1.91 35.27 -0.73
CA THR A 359 -2.94 35.29 -1.76
C THR A 359 -4.14 34.45 -1.29
N HIS A 360 -5.34 34.75 -1.79
CA HIS A 360 -6.57 34.01 -1.47
C HIS A 360 -6.57 32.54 -1.96
N GLU A 361 -5.45 32.07 -2.52
CA GLU A 361 -5.18 30.68 -2.84
C GLU A 361 -4.00 30.18 -2.01
N PRO A 362 -4.04 28.95 -1.46
CA PRO A 362 -2.95 28.38 -0.67
C PRO A 362 -1.77 28.01 -1.58
N GLN A 363 -1.04 29.01 -2.05
CA GLN A 363 0.24 28.83 -2.75
C GLN A 363 1.38 28.89 -1.73
N TRP A 364 2.26 27.89 -1.81
CA TRP A 364 3.46 27.77 -1.01
C TRP A 364 4.66 27.87 -1.96
N GLU A 365 5.56 28.81 -1.69
CA GLU A 365 6.84 28.92 -2.39
C GLU A 365 7.91 28.30 -1.50
N CYS A 366 8.37 27.10 -1.85
CA CYS A 366 9.24 26.26 -1.01
C CYS A 366 10.65 26.14 -1.58
N ASP A 367 11.67 26.37 -0.74
CA ASP A 367 13.07 26.04 -1.07
C ASP A 367 13.22 24.52 -1.30
N SER A 368 14.11 24.14 -2.22
CA SER A 368 14.26 22.74 -2.67
C SER A 368 14.86 21.81 -1.59
N TRP A 369 14.47 20.53 -1.64
CA TRP A 369 14.58 19.57 -0.54
C TRP A 369 15.99 18.98 -0.28
N SER A 370 16.93 19.12 -1.20
CA SER A 370 18.27 18.51 -1.15
C SER A 370 19.25 19.15 -0.17
N ASP A 371 19.13 20.45 0.09
CA ASP A 371 20.20 21.23 0.74
C ASP A 371 20.30 21.03 2.24
N PHE A 372 19.37 20.26 2.83
CA PHE A 372 19.22 20.24 4.29
C PHE A 372 19.89 19.05 4.98
N LYS A 373 20.05 17.89 4.32
CA LYS A 373 20.64 16.71 4.98
C LYS A 373 22.17 16.73 5.05
N ASP A 374 22.83 17.57 4.26
CA ASP A 374 24.29 17.76 4.31
C ASP A 374 24.74 18.86 5.30
N LYS A 375 23.81 19.49 6.03
CA LYS A 375 24.12 20.39 7.16
C LYS A 375 24.60 19.64 8.41
N LYS A 376 25.57 18.75 8.26
CA LYS A 376 26.27 18.11 9.38
C LYS A 376 27.78 18.35 9.31
N LYS A 377 28.17 19.62 9.35
CA LYS A 377 29.22 20.21 10.21
C LYS A 377 29.40 21.67 9.82
N ASP A 378 29.62 22.53 10.81
CA ASP A 378 29.76 23.99 10.73
C ASP A 378 30.89 24.53 9.81
N GLU A 379 31.45 23.74 8.90
CA GLU A 379 32.64 24.09 8.11
C GLU A 379 32.34 24.82 6.78
N ASP A 380 31.07 24.97 6.37
CA ASP A 380 30.72 25.53 5.05
C ASP A 380 29.71 26.69 5.11
N LYS A 381 29.78 27.52 6.16
CA LYS A 381 28.91 28.71 6.29
C LYS A 381 29.16 29.80 5.24
N ASP A 382 30.29 29.72 4.51
CA ASP A 382 30.70 30.72 3.52
C ASP A 382 30.40 30.30 2.07
N LYS A 383 29.87 29.10 1.82
CA LYS A 383 29.45 28.74 0.46
C LYS A 383 28.10 29.38 0.15
N PRO A 384 27.98 30.14 -0.95
CA PRO A 384 26.69 30.68 -1.37
C PRO A 384 25.69 29.54 -1.58
N PRO A 385 24.39 29.76 -1.29
CA PRO A 385 23.38 28.75 -1.56
C PRO A 385 23.46 28.36 -3.04
N PRO A 386 23.30 27.06 -3.36
CA PRO A 386 23.27 26.62 -4.74
C PRO A 386 22.22 27.40 -5.53
N PRO A 387 22.47 27.72 -6.81
CA PRO A 387 21.53 28.49 -7.61
C PRO A 387 20.16 27.78 -7.71
N PRO A 388 19.04 28.52 -7.76
CA PRO A 388 17.67 28.01 -7.66
C PRO A 388 17.22 27.01 -8.75
N ASN A 389 18.07 26.66 -9.71
CA ASN A 389 17.82 25.68 -10.77
C ASN A 389 18.47 24.31 -10.52
N HIS A 390 18.81 23.97 -9.26
CA HIS A 390 19.67 22.82 -8.96
C HIS A 390 19.03 21.42 -9.18
N PHE A 391 17.77 21.33 -9.62
CA PHE A 391 17.07 20.07 -9.90
C PHE A 391 16.36 20.09 -11.27
N PRO A 392 17.11 20.07 -12.38
CA PRO A 392 16.51 20.02 -13.72
C PRO A 392 15.54 18.83 -13.86
N GLN A 393 15.80 17.72 -13.16
CA GLN A 393 14.95 16.54 -13.15
C GLN A 393 13.58 16.81 -12.53
N ARG A 394 13.51 17.52 -11.41
CA ARG A 394 12.23 17.84 -10.75
C ARG A 394 11.40 18.78 -11.62
N ASN A 395 12.02 19.79 -12.22
CA ASN A 395 11.33 20.71 -13.13
C ASN A 395 10.74 19.97 -14.33
N LEU A 396 11.52 19.06 -14.94
CA LEU A 396 11.05 18.24 -16.04
C LEU A 396 9.97 17.25 -15.62
N TRP A 397 10.06 16.67 -14.41
CA TRP A 397 9.02 15.82 -13.84
C TRP A 397 7.70 16.59 -13.70
N VAL A 398 7.72 17.75 -13.03
CA VAL A 398 6.54 18.61 -12.87
C VAL A 398 5.96 18.97 -14.23
N GLN A 399 6.79 19.42 -15.17
CA GLN A 399 6.34 19.70 -16.54
C GLN A 399 5.66 18.50 -17.20
N THR A 400 6.21 17.29 -17.00
CA THR A 400 5.69 16.05 -17.59
C THR A 400 4.35 15.63 -16.99
N VAL A 401 4.25 15.61 -15.67
CA VAL A 401 3.05 15.08 -15.01
C VAL A 401 1.88 16.07 -14.97
N THR A 402 2.17 17.35 -15.13
CA THR A 402 1.12 18.37 -15.28
C THR A 402 0.51 18.38 -16.69
N MET A 403 1.12 17.68 -17.67
CA MET A 403 0.55 17.54 -19.00
C MET A 403 -0.89 16.97 -18.96
N PRO A 404 -1.82 17.48 -19.80
CA PRO A 404 -3.21 17.03 -19.81
C PRO A 404 -3.40 15.54 -20.13
N GLN A 405 -2.43 14.91 -20.79
CA GLN A 405 -2.44 13.49 -21.12
C GLN A 405 -2.19 12.62 -19.89
N VAL A 406 -1.51 13.11 -18.87
CA VAL A 406 -1.29 12.35 -17.63
C VAL A 406 -2.53 12.48 -16.77
N ILE A 407 -3.25 11.36 -16.62
CA ILE A 407 -4.51 11.30 -15.88
C ILE A 407 -4.35 10.75 -14.47
N GLY A 408 -3.23 10.08 -14.18
CA GLY A 408 -2.91 9.64 -12.84
C GLY A 408 -1.54 9.01 -12.67
N ILE A 409 -1.03 9.14 -11.45
CA ILE A 409 0.24 8.66 -10.95
C ILE A 409 -0.07 7.76 -9.76
N PHE A 410 0.35 6.52 -9.83
CA PHE A 410 0.12 5.50 -8.83
C PHE A 410 1.48 5.14 -8.22
N ALA A 411 1.68 5.62 -6.99
CA ALA A 411 2.96 5.61 -6.29
C ALA A 411 2.91 4.78 -5.00
N ALA A 412 4.07 4.63 -4.36
CA ALA A 412 4.28 3.85 -3.15
C ALA A 412 5.06 4.66 -2.08
N HIS A 413 5.80 3.98 -1.20
CA HIS A 413 6.92 4.54 -0.45
C HIS A 413 6.58 5.58 0.64
N PHE A 414 5.35 5.58 1.18
CA PHE A 414 5.12 6.24 2.47
C PHE A 414 5.45 5.28 3.62
N HIS A 415 6.24 5.76 4.58
CA HIS A 415 6.60 4.99 5.77
C HIS A 415 5.68 5.29 6.97
N ASP A 416 4.47 5.77 6.70
CA ASP A 416 3.58 6.26 7.74
C ASP A 416 2.56 5.19 8.18
N PRO A 417 2.35 4.97 9.48
CA PRO A 417 1.38 3.99 9.94
C PRO A 417 -0.08 4.47 9.86
N ASP A 418 -0.33 5.74 9.59
CA ASP A 418 -1.67 6.33 9.61
C ASP A 418 -2.38 6.18 8.25
N ARG A 419 -3.49 5.43 8.25
CA ARG A 419 -4.34 5.20 7.05
C ARG A 419 -4.72 6.47 6.27
N PRO A 420 -5.03 7.62 6.91
CA PRO A 420 -5.38 8.86 6.19
C PRO A 420 -4.29 9.43 5.28
N ASN A 421 -3.02 9.04 5.44
CA ASN A 421 -1.93 9.52 4.58
C ASN A 421 -1.88 8.83 3.21
N TYR A 422 -2.63 7.74 3.05
CA TYR A 422 -2.73 6.98 1.81
C TYR A 422 -4.00 7.33 1.06
N ALA A 423 -4.10 6.86 -0.18
CA ALA A 423 -5.27 7.13 -1.02
C ALA A 423 -6.59 6.76 -0.33
N THR A 424 -7.49 7.73 -0.20
CA THR A 424 -8.85 7.53 0.30
C THR A 424 -9.87 7.66 -0.83
N MET A 425 -11.11 7.22 -0.59
CA MET A 425 -12.21 7.40 -1.56
C MET A 425 -12.58 8.88 -1.76
N ALA A 426 -12.18 9.77 -0.84
CA ALA A 426 -12.72 11.12 -0.72
C ALA A 426 -11.72 12.24 -1.01
N SER A 427 -10.42 11.96 -1.14
CA SER A 427 -9.45 13.03 -1.34
C SER A 427 -8.18 12.60 -2.08
N GLU A 428 -7.65 13.58 -2.83
CA GLU A 428 -6.24 13.69 -3.17
C GLU A 428 -5.43 13.80 -1.86
N THR A 429 -4.16 13.38 -1.84
CA THR A 429 -3.35 13.41 -0.61
C THR A 429 -2.94 14.85 -0.26
N ASP A 430 -3.09 15.24 1.01
CA ASP A 430 -2.69 16.57 1.53
C ASP A 430 -1.16 16.76 1.57
N LEU A 431 -0.40 15.78 1.10
CA LEU A 431 1.06 15.75 1.13
C LEU A 431 1.64 16.33 -0.16
N TYR A 432 1.52 17.64 -0.36
CA TYR A 432 1.85 18.28 -1.65
C TYR A 432 3.24 18.94 -1.67
N ASN A 433 4.03 18.59 -2.69
CA ASN A 433 5.18 19.39 -3.17
C ASN A 433 4.77 20.36 -4.30
N GLY A 434 3.50 20.33 -4.69
CA GLY A 434 2.88 21.13 -5.75
C GLY A 434 1.46 20.60 -6.00
N ILE A 435 0.48 21.50 -6.10
CA ILE A 435 -0.93 21.10 -6.16
C ILE A 435 -1.19 20.18 -7.35
N ASP A 436 -0.73 20.52 -8.55
CA ASP A 436 -1.02 19.73 -9.75
C ASP A 436 -0.45 18.30 -9.73
N VAL A 437 0.68 18.10 -9.06
CA VAL A 437 1.28 16.76 -8.86
C VAL A 437 0.45 15.97 -7.86
N ALA A 438 0.14 16.57 -6.71
CA ALA A 438 -0.63 15.93 -5.65
C ALA A 438 -2.03 15.51 -6.11
N ARG A 439 -2.69 16.36 -6.92
CA ARG A 439 -4.01 16.10 -7.50
C ARG A 439 -4.07 14.90 -8.44
N LYS A 440 -2.93 14.50 -8.98
CA LYS A 440 -2.81 13.34 -9.86
C LYS A 440 -2.14 12.16 -9.20
N THR A 441 -1.78 12.22 -7.91
CA THR A 441 -0.99 11.18 -7.25
C THR A 441 -1.80 10.43 -6.20
N TRP A 442 -1.86 9.11 -6.34
CA TRP A 442 -2.42 8.19 -5.36
C TRP A 442 -1.31 7.28 -4.83
N VAL A 443 -1.20 7.20 -3.50
CA VAL A 443 -0.19 6.36 -2.84
C VAL A 443 -0.85 5.15 -2.22
N ALA A 444 -0.37 3.96 -2.59
CA ALA A 444 -0.83 2.70 -2.05
C ALA A 444 -0.25 2.44 -0.64
N PRO A 445 -1.03 1.83 0.27
CA PRO A 445 -0.51 1.40 1.56
C PRO A 445 0.46 0.23 1.41
N PRO A 446 1.51 0.15 2.24
CA PRO A 446 2.47 -0.96 2.19
C PRO A 446 1.85 -2.30 2.60
N LEU A 447 2.36 -3.42 2.10
CA LEU A 447 1.97 -4.73 2.65
C LEU A 447 2.79 -5.10 3.89
N ALA A 448 4.05 -4.68 3.95
CA ALA A 448 4.95 -5.05 5.02
C ALA A 448 4.59 -4.39 6.36
N LEU A 449 5.03 -5.03 7.44
CA LEU A 449 4.92 -4.49 8.80
C LEU A 449 5.98 -3.42 9.12
N LYS A 450 6.99 -3.25 8.25
CA LYS A 450 8.08 -2.26 8.40
C LYS A 450 7.50 -0.86 8.59
N ASN A 451 7.91 -0.18 9.67
CA ASN A 451 7.40 1.13 10.11
C ASN A 451 5.91 1.21 10.52
N GLN A 452 5.16 0.10 10.41
CA GLN A 452 3.77 -0.01 10.85
C GLN A 452 3.64 -0.45 12.32
N GLU A 453 4.74 -0.90 12.94
CA GLU A 453 4.78 -1.43 14.32
C GLU A 453 4.39 -0.42 15.41
N LYS A 454 4.44 0.90 15.14
CA LYS A 454 4.17 1.93 16.16
C LYS A 454 2.71 1.96 16.62
N LYS A 455 1.79 1.37 15.84
CA LYS A 455 0.39 1.26 16.21
C LYS A 455 0.16 0.01 17.06
N PRO A 456 -0.35 0.16 18.29
CA PRO A 456 -0.57 -0.96 19.20
C PRO A 456 -1.72 -1.86 18.72
N ASN A 457 -2.64 -1.30 17.93
CA ASN A 457 -3.76 -2.02 17.35
C ASN A 457 -3.49 -2.29 15.87
N ASP A 458 -3.51 -3.56 15.48
CA ASP A 458 -3.30 -4.00 14.10
C ASP A 458 -4.33 -3.39 13.13
N ARG A 459 -5.54 -3.09 13.61
CA ARG A 459 -6.59 -2.41 12.84
C ARG A 459 -6.29 -0.95 12.52
N GLU A 460 -5.32 -0.35 13.19
CA GLU A 460 -4.91 1.03 12.93
C GLU A 460 -3.74 1.12 11.95
N ARG A 461 -3.12 -0.02 11.61
CA ARG A 461 -2.00 -0.05 10.66
C ARG A 461 -2.51 0.23 9.25
N ALA A 462 -1.71 0.99 8.50
CA ALA A 462 -1.97 1.30 7.11
C ALA A 462 -1.34 0.25 6.21
N ARG A 463 -1.91 -0.96 6.22
CA ARG A 463 -1.44 -2.06 5.37
C ARG A 463 -2.52 -2.50 4.41
N GLY A 464 -2.19 -2.80 3.16
CA GLY A 464 -3.24 -3.14 2.20
C GLY A 464 -2.86 -3.07 0.73
N PHE A 465 -3.87 -2.80 -0.09
CA PHE A 465 -3.74 -2.52 -1.52
C PHE A 465 -4.82 -1.54 -1.97
N LEU A 466 -4.68 -0.98 -3.17
CA LEU A 466 -5.71 -0.13 -3.80
C LEU A 466 -6.41 -0.88 -4.93
N LEU A 467 -7.74 -0.80 -4.98
CA LEU A 467 -8.52 -1.10 -6.18
C LEU A 467 -8.80 0.22 -6.90
N VAL A 468 -8.36 0.32 -8.14
CA VAL A 468 -8.44 1.54 -8.94
C VAL A 468 -9.31 1.30 -10.15
N ARG A 469 -10.21 2.24 -10.45
CA ARG A 469 -10.91 2.33 -11.73
C ARG A 469 -10.64 3.69 -12.37
N VAL A 470 -10.27 3.67 -13.64
CA VAL A 470 -10.05 4.87 -14.44
C VAL A 470 -11.01 4.82 -15.63
N GLN A 471 -11.83 5.87 -15.79
CA GLN A 471 -12.81 5.97 -16.87
C GLN A 471 -12.54 7.23 -17.69
N ALA A 472 -12.24 7.06 -18.98
CA ALA A 472 -12.07 8.15 -19.92
C ALA A 472 -13.43 8.80 -20.19
N MET A 473 -13.48 10.14 -20.14
CA MET A 473 -14.68 10.90 -20.45
C MET A 473 -14.77 11.10 -21.97
N ASN A 474 -15.90 10.70 -22.57
CA ASN A 474 -16.18 11.01 -23.97
C ASN A 474 -16.47 12.52 -24.10
N LYS A 475 -15.60 13.23 -24.83
CA LYS A 475 -15.73 14.68 -25.11
C LYS A 475 -17.08 15.05 -25.76
N THR A 476 -17.75 14.11 -26.41
CA THR A 476 -18.99 14.33 -27.16
C THR A 476 -20.26 14.37 -26.31
N ALA A 477 -20.22 13.93 -25.04
CA ALA A 477 -21.44 13.76 -24.26
C ALA A 477 -21.98 15.04 -23.62
N THR A 478 -21.16 16.09 -23.46
CA THR A 478 -21.58 17.27 -22.69
C THR A 478 -22.23 18.38 -23.51
N GLY A 479 -22.25 18.31 -24.85
CA GLY A 479 -22.90 19.31 -25.72
C GLY A 479 -22.36 20.75 -25.58
N ALA A 480 -21.48 21.01 -24.61
CA ALA A 480 -20.80 22.26 -24.40
C ALA A 480 -19.60 22.28 -25.36
N SER A 481 -19.64 23.24 -26.29
CA SER A 481 -18.49 23.63 -27.10
C SER A 481 -17.33 24.03 -26.19
N ALA A 482 -16.49 23.07 -25.82
CA ALA A 482 -15.24 23.33 -25.14
C ALA A 482 -14.42 24.26 -26.05
N PRO A 483 -13.77 25.31 -25.49
CA PRO A 483 -12.98 26.23 -26.29
C PRO A 483 -11.99 25.47 -27.18
N GLU A 484 -11.97 25.82 -28.47
CA GLU A 484 -11.03 25.28 -29.45
C GLU A 484 -9.61 25.39 -28.89
N GLY A 485 -8.94 24.25 -28.69
CA GLY A 485 -7.59 24.16 -28.12
C GLY A 485 -7.47 23.32 -26.84
N ALA A 486 -8.55 23.10 -26.10
CA ALA A 486 -8.54 22.19 -24.95
C ALA A 486 -8.70 20.73 -25.40
N ASN A 487 -7.60 20.11 -25.82
CA ASN A 487 -7.51 18.66 -26.06
C ASN A 487 -7.20 17.88 -24.76
N SER A 488 -7.69 18.34 -23.62
CA SER A 488 -7.60 17.58 -22.38
C SER A 488 -8.56 16.38 -22.48
N VAL A 489 -7.99 15.17 -22.47
CA VAL A 489 -8.79 13.97 -22.29
C VAL A 489 -9.13 13.90 -20.80
N GLY A 490 -10.35 14.28 -20.45
CA GLY A 490 -10.83 14.12 -19.08
C GLY A 490 -10.89 12.65 -18.70
N ALA A 491 -10.56 12.32 -17.46
CA ALA A 491 -10.78 11.00 -16.89
C ALA A 491 -11.30 11.12 -15.45
N VAL A 492 -12.14 10.17 -15.04
CA VAL A 492 -12.53 9.99 -13.65
C VAL A 492 -11.68 8.87 -13.07
N VAL A 493 -10.97 9.14 -11.98
CA VAL A 493 -10.23 8.14 -11.21
C VAL A 493 -11.00 7.86 -9.92
N SER A 494 -11.31 6.59 -9.68
CA SER A 494 -11.92 6.11 -8.44
C SER A 494 -10.97 5.13 -7.78
N VAL A 495 -10.70 5.35 -6.49
CA VAL A 495 -9.75 4.54 -5.71
C VAL A 495 -10.43 4.04 -4.44
N ILE A 496 -10.31 2.74 -4.18
CA ILE A 496 -10.86 2.08 -3.01
C ILE A 496 -9.72 1.34 -2.29
N PRO A 497 -9.30 1.78 -1.10
CA PRO A 497 -8.31 1.05 -0.33
C PRO A 497 -8.93 -0.20 0.32
N PHE A 498 -8.19 -1.31 0.27
CA PHE A 498 -8.48 -2.53 1.01
C PHE A 498 -7.42 -2.70 2.09
N TRP A 499 -7.85 -2.70 3.35
CA TRP A 499 -6.94 -2.78 4.49
C TRP A 499 -6.74 -4.22 4.96
N TYR A 500 -5.49 -4.62 5.08
CA TYR A 500 -5.09 -5.85 5.76
C TYR A 500 -5.22 -5.62 7.27
N GLU A 501 -6.06 -6.44 7.88
CA GLU A 501 -6.18 -6.53 9.33
C GLU A 501 -5.72 -7.92 9.71
N ALA A 502 -4.60 -7.99 10.44
CA ALA A 502 -4.13 -9.26 10.96
C ALA A 502 -5.28 -9.88 11.77
N THR A 503 -5.56 -11.16 11.52
CA THR A 503 -6.54 -11.88 12.32
C THR A 503 -6.13 -11.76 13.77
N PRO A 504 -6.98 -11.27 14.68
CA PRO A 504 -6.61 -11.12 16.08
C PRO A 504 -6.08 -12.46 16.55
N ASP A 505 -4.88 -12.45 17.17
CA ASP A 505 -4.21 -13.64 17.63
C ASP A 505 -5.23 -14.55 18.30
N CYS A 506 -5.40 -15.76 17.76
CA CYS A 506 -6.43 -16.71 18.17
C CYS A 506 -6.37 -17.09 19.65
N SER A 507 -5.41 -16.55 20.42
CA SER A 507 -5.43 -16.49 21.88
C SER A 507 -6.80 -16.16 22.46
N CYS A 508 -7.57 -15.24 21.89
CA CYS A 508 -8.95 -14.96 22.35
C CYS A 508 -9.87 -16.17 22.13
N PHE A 509 -9.79 -16.85 21.00
CA PHE A 509 -10.56 -18.08 20.74
C PHE A 509 -10.10 -19.25 21.61
N VAL A 510 -8.80 -19.34 21.92
CA VAL A 510 -8.27 -20.33 22.87
C VAL A 510 -8.80 -20.04 24.27
N ILE A 511 -8.78 -18.78 24.72
CA ILE A 511 -9.34 -18.38 26.02
C ILE A 511 -10.84 -18.67 26.06
N VAL A 512 -11.60 -18.27 25.03
CA VAL A 512 -13.04 -18.55 24.93
C VAL A 512 -13.30 -20.05 24.91
N GLY A 513 -12.51 -20.82 24.16
CA GLY A 513 -12.61 -22.28 24.10
C GLY A 513 -12.29 -22.95 25.44
N VAL A 514 -11.25 -22.49 26.14
CA VAL A 514 -10.89 -22.96 27.48
C VAL A 514 -12.00 -22.62 28.49
N LEU A 515 -12.50 -21.39 28.48
CA LEU A 515 -13.58 -20.96 29.36
C LEU A 515 -14.89 -21.72 29.09
N ALA A 516 -15.22 -21.96 27.81
CA ALA A 516 -16.35 -22.79 27.42
C ALA A 516 -16.16 -24.24 27.91
N GLY A 517 -14.96 -24.81 27.74
CA GLY A 517 -14.62 -26.14 28.26
C GLY A 517 -14.77 -26.23 29.77
N LEU A 518 -14.28 -25.24 30.52
CA LEU A 518 -14.42 -25.16 31.98
C LEU A 518 -15.90 -25.03 32.40
N ALA A 519 -16.71 -24.26 31.67
CA ALA A 519 -18.14 -24.14 31.93
C ALA A 519 -18.88 -25.47 31.74
N VAL A 520 -18.54 -26.23 30.68
CA VAL A 520 -19.10 -27.57 30.44
C VAL A 520 -18.72 -28.53 31.56
N VAL A 521 -17.45 -28.53 32.00
CA VAL A 521 -17.00 -29.36 33.14
C VAL A 521 -17.76 -29.00 34.42
N ALA A 522 -17.94 -27.71 34.70
CA ALA A 522 -18.69 -27.26 35.87
C ALA A 522 -20.16 -27.70 35.84
N LEU A 523 -20.81 -27.66 34.67
CA LEU A 523 -22.17 -28.15 34.48
C LEU A 523 -22.27 -29.66 34.71
N ILE A 524 -21.31 -30.44 34.21
CA ILE A 524 -21.24 -31.90 34.45
C ILE A 524 -21.09 -32.19 35.94
N VAL A 525 -20.16 -31.52 36.63
CA VAL A 525 -19.94 -31.69 38.08
C VAL A 525 -21.21 -31.33 38.86
N PHE A 526 -21.87 -30.23 38.51
CA PHE A 526 -23.13 -29.83 39.13
C PHE A 526 -24.22 -30.90 38.94
N TRP A 527 -24.37 -31.42 37.72
CA TRP A 527 -25.37 -32.43 37.39
C TRP A 527 -25.12 -33.76 38.13
N VAL A 528 -23.87 -34.24 38.15
CA VAL A 528 -23.46 -35.43 38.90
C VAL A 528 -23.72 -35.27 40.41
N THR A 529 -23.43 -34.08 40.96
CA THR A 529 -23.66 -33.80 42.38
C THR A 529 -25.16 -33.79 42.71
N ARG A 530 -25.99 -33.20 41.85
CA ARG A 530 -27.45 -33.23 42.00
C ARG A 530 -28.02 -34.64 41.89
N LEU A 531 -27.53 -35.45 40.95
CA LEU A 531 -27.95 -36.84 40.77
C LEU A 531 -27.66 -37.67 42.03
N ARG A 532 -26.48 -37.49 42.65
CA ARG A 532 -26.14 -38.15 43.92
C ARG A 532 -27.07 -37.79 45.07
N VAL A 533 -27.47 -36.51 45.18
CA VAL A 533 -28.41 -36.07 46.22
C VAL A 533 -29.81 -36.66 46.00
N LEU A 534 -30.23 -36.85 44.75
CA LEU A 534 -31.53 -37.44 44.42
C LEU A 534 -31.57 -38.95 44.63
N VAL A 535 -30.47 -39.67 44.38
CA VAL A 535 -30.39 -41.13 44.58
C VAL A 535 -30.14 -41.51 46.04
N GLY A 536 -29.54 -40.62 46.83
CA GLY A 536 -29.28 -40.83 48.26
C GLY A 536 -30.46 -40.47 49.19
N ARG A 537 -31.55 -39.92 48.66
CA ARG A 537 -32.84 -39.76 49.34
C ARG A 537 -33.78 -40.85 48.86
#